data_AF-A0AAP0HQS5-F1
#
_entry.id   AF-A0AAP0HQS5-F1
#
_cell.length_a   1.000
_cell.length_b   1.000
_cell.length_c   1.000
_cell.angle_alpha   90.00
_cell.angle_beta   90.00
_cell.angle_gamma   90.00
#
_symmetry.space_group_name_H-M   'P 1'
#
loop_
_entity.id
_entity.type
_entity.pdbx_description
1 polymer ?
#
loop_
_entity_poly.entity_id
_entity_poly.type
_entity_poly.pdbx_seq_one_letter_code
_entity_poly.pdbx_strand_id
1 'polypeptide(L)'
;MATKSSFVDVDADSHFPLQNLPYGVFRIPNCAEGPRPGVAIGGLVLDLSVVASHGLFDGPILTNSDCFQQNYHDKHIGGLDEYNDEVIIDADDEPTLRDNSSLREKALLPMNSVEMVLPIVIGDYTDFYSSFYHAKNCGLMFRPENPIHPNWFQLPIAYHGRASSVVISGSDIIRPKGQSHPVGNSPPHFGPTQKLDFELEMAAVVGPGNEPGKPVDVNEAENHIFGLVLMNDWSGTTISPWIVTLEALEEFACDAPNQDPRPLPYLTEKKSKNYDISLEVAIKPAGEEQSSVVTRSNLKHLYWTLSQQLAHHTINGCNLRPGDLLGTGTISGPVPESLGCLLELTLNGQKPISLNNNSTRKFLEDGDEVVFTGFCKLILNQIAGKWLQDWVWEVFREGGSSSTLKKQHILSSSLS
;
A
#
# COMPACT_ATOMS: atom_id res chain seq x y z
N MET A 1 -12.76 9.46 -24.42
CA MET A 1 -12.07 10.58 -23.77
C MET A 1 -10.86 10.92 -24.61
N ALA A 2 -10.50 12.19 -24.77
CA ALA A 2 -9.22 12.53 -25.38
C ALA A 2 -8.10 11.89 -24.55
N THR A 3 -7.11 11.28 -25.19
CA THR A 3 -5.94 10.76 -24.48
C THR A 3 -5.17 11.94 -23.89
N LYS A 4 -5.38 12.22 -22.60
CA LYS A 4 -4.57 13.18 -21.84
C LYS A 4 -3.09 12.80 -22.02
N SER A 5 -2.25 13.77 -22.34
CA SER A 5 -0.82 13.54 -22.57
C SER A 5 0.00 14.44 -21.65
N SER A 6 1.02 13.89 -21.01
CA SER A 6 1.91 14.68 -20.16
C SER A 6 2.98 15.37 -21.01
N PHE A 7 3.41 16.55 -20.60
CA PHE A 7 4.59 17.19 -21.20
C PHE A 7 5.91 16.61 -20.64
N VAL A 8 5.80 15.79 -19.58
CA VAL A 8 6.89 14.94 -19.08
C VAL A 8 6.92 13.67 -19.92
N ASP A 9 8.09 13.29 -20.40
CA ASP A 9 8.29 12.01 -21.08
C ASP A 9 8.18 10.87 -20.06
N VAL A 10 7.29 9.92 -20.33
CA VAL A 10 6.98 8.80 -19.44
C VAL A 10 7.15 7.51 -20.20
N ASP A 11 7.99 6.63 -19.67
CA ASP A 11 8.17 5.28 -20.21
C ASP A 11 6.84 4.51 -20.18
N ALA A 12 6.56 3.72 -21.21
CA ALA A 12 5.33 2.93 -21.32
C ALA A 12 5.17 1.91 -20.18
N ASP A 13 6.30 1.43 -19.63
CA ASP A 13 6.31 0.50 -18.50
C ASP A 13 6.46 1.24 -17.14
N SER A 14 6.37 2.57 -17.12
CA SER A 14 6.48 3.35 -15.90
C SER A 14 5.29 3.10 -14.96
N HIS A 15 5.59 3.01 -13.67
CA HIS A 15 4.56 2.90 -12.63
C HIS A 15 3.84 4.21 -12.40
N PHE A 16 4.39 5.33 -12.88
CA PHE A 16 3.92 6.67 -12.60
C PHE A 16 3.45 7.40 -13.87
N PRO A 17 2.46 6.85 -14.61
CA PRO A 17 1.89 7.57 -15.74
C PRO A 17 0.98 8.70 -15.26
N LEU A 18 0.53 9.52 -16.22
CA LEU A 18 -0.37 10.65 -15.96
C LEU A 18 -1.70 10.21 -15.33
N GLN A 19 -2.12 8.97 -15.55
CA GLN A 19 -3.36 8.39 -15.00
C GLN A 19 -3.23 8.02 -13.50
N ASN A 20 -2.01 7.98 -12.97
CA ASN A 20 -1.76 7.54 -11.60
C ASN A 20 -1.55 8.71 -10.65
N LEU A 21 -0.50 9.51 -10.88
CA LEU A 21 -0.14 10.69 -10.08
C LEU A 21 -0.23 10.46 -8.54
N PRO A 22 0.46 9.45 -7.99
CA PRO A 22 0.31 9.11 -6.58
C PRO A 22 1.04 10.13 -5.70
N TYR A 23 0.52 10.31 -4.49
CA TYR A 23 1.01 11.29 -3.53
C TYR A 23 2.02 10.68 -2.56
N GLY A 24 3.12 11.37 -2.31
CA GLY A 24 4.15 10.93 -1.36
C GLY A 24 4.86 12.10 -0.72
N VAL A 25 5.70 11.85 0.28
CA VAL A 25 6.52 12.88 0.91
C VAL A 25 7.98 12.55 0.66
N PHE A 26 8.72 13.54 0.19
CA PHE A 26 10.14 13.38 -0.09
C PHE A 26 10.95 14.46 0.63
N ARG A 27 12.25 14.22 0.76
CA ARG A 27 13.25 15.24 1.12
C ARG A 27 14.42 15.18 0.16
N ILE A 28 15.07 16.32 -0.04
CA ILE A 28 16.32 16.39 -0.80
C ILE A 28 17.47 16.15 0.18
N PRO A 29 18.33 15.12 -0.02
CA PRO A 29 19.45 14.86 0.86
C PRO A 29 20.39 16.07 0.97
N ASN A 30 20.84 16.38 2.19
CA ASN A 30 21.71 17.53 2.49
C ASN A 30 21.10 18.91 2.16
N CYS A 31 19.79 19.01 1.97
CA CYS A 31 19.08 20.29 1.90
C CYS A 31 18.67 20.75 3.31
N ALA A 32 18.63 22.07 3.52
CA ALA A 32 18.13 22.66 4.78
C ALA A 32 16.59 22.63 4.87
N GLU A 33 15.91 22.47 3.74
CA GLU A 33 14.46 22.35 3.68
C GLU A 33 14.01 20.99 4.21
N GLY A 34 12.89 20.99 4.94
CA GLY A 34 12.28 19.78 5.47
C GLY A 34 11.64 18.90 4.39
N PRO A 35 11.13 17.72 4.79
CA PRO A 35 10.30 16.89 3.93
C PRO A 35 9.05 17.65 3.47
N ARG A 36 8.53 17.29 2.30
CA ARG A 36 7.33 17.93 1.75
C ARG A 36 6.57 17.05 0.75
N PRO A 37 5.26 17.32 0.58
CA PRO A 37 4.41 16.74 -0.45
C PRO A 37 4.98 16.79 -1.87
N GLY A 38 4.93 15.64 -2.54
CA GLY A 38 5.23 15.48 -3.94
C GLY A 38 4.27 14.51 -4.62
N VAL A 39 4.26 14.55 -5.96
CA VAL A 39 3.54 13.60 -6.82
C VAL A 39 4.52 12.93 -7.77
N ALA A 40 4.42 11.61 -7.95
CA ALA A 40 5.28 10.90 -8.89
C ALA A 40 4.76 11.02 -10.34
N ILE A 41 5.68 11.25 -11.28
CA ILE A 41 5.39 11.25 -12.73
C ILE A 41 6.63 10.79 -13.51
N GLY A 42 6.52 9.67 -14.23
CA GLY A 42 7.65 9.03 -14.90
C GLY A 42 8.81 8.73 -13.95
N GLY A 43 10.02 9.16 -14.31
CA GLY A 43 11.21 9.08 -13.44
C GLY A 43 11.39 10.27 -12.50
N LEU A 44 10.36 11.10 -12.29
CA LEU A 44 10.44 12.38 -11.60
C LEU A 44 9.45 12.45 -10.42
N VAL A 45 9.71 13.39 -9.53
CA VAL A 45 8.80 13.82 -8.47
C VAL A 45 8.48 15.30 -8.69
N LEU A 46 7.19 15.63 -8.83
CA LEU A 46 6.69 16.98 -8.83
C LEU A 46 6.59 17.50 -7.39
N ASP A 47 7.33 18.54 -7.06
CA ASP A 47 7.32 19.25 -5.79
C ASP A 47 6.08 20.16 -5.68
N LEU A 48 5.09 19.72 -4.90
CA LEU A 48 3.83 20.46 -4.78
C LEU A 48 4.00 21.80 -4.06
N SER A 49 5.03 21.94 -3.21
CA SER A 49 5.33 23.20 -2.54
C SER A 49 5.76 24.28 -3.54
N VAL A 50 6.56 23.89 -4.53
CA VAL A 50 7.04 24.79 -5.59
C VAL A 50 5.87 25.19 -6.48
N VAL A 51 5.04 24.23 -6.90
CA VAL A 51 3.84 24.47 -7.71
C VAL A 51 2.87 25.41 -7.00
N ALA A 52 2.60 25.16 -5.72
CA ALA A 52 1.73 26.01 -4.89
C ALA A 52 2.25 27.43 -4.74
N SER A 53 3.56 27.61 -4.53
CA SER A 53 4.16 28.94 -4.39
C SER A 53 4.08 29.80 -5.67
N HIS A 54 3.81 29.18 -6.82
CA HIS A 54 3.63 29.85 -8.11
C HIS A 54 2.14 30.04 -8.48
N GLY A 55 1.21 29.71 -7.56
CA GLY A 55 -0.22 29.96 -7.74
C GLY A 55 -0.87 29.06 -8.79
N LEU A 56 -0.34 27.85 -8.98
CA LEU A 56 -0.85 26.87 -9.96
C LEU A 56 -1.91 25.92 -9.37
N PHE A 57 -2.33 26.15 -8.12
CA PHE A 57 -3.48 25.48 -7.54
C PHE A 57 -4.61 26.49 -7.35
N ASP A 58 -5.76 26.18 -7.94
CA ASP A 58 -6.99 26.95 -7.80
C ASP A 58 -7.95 26.27 -6.80
N GLY A 59 -8.90 27.05 -6.28
CA GLY A 59 -9.98 26.55 -5.43
C GLY A 59 -9.95 27.12 -4.00
N PRO A 60 -11.11 27.16 -3.32
CA PRO A 60 -11.29 27.94 -2.08
C PRO A 60 -10.41 27.47 -0.91
N ILE A 61 -9.95 26.21 -0.91
CA ILE A 61 -9.05 25.68 0.11
C ILE A 61 -7.59 25.75 -0.32
N LEU A 62 -7.23 25.32 -1.53
CA LEU A 62 -5.82 25.35 -1.96
C LEU A 62 -5.31 26.79 -2.11
N THR A 63 -6.19 27.74 -2.45
CA THR A 63 -5.88 29.17 -2.49
C THR A 63 -5.52 29.66 -1.07
N ASN A 64 -4.24 29.96 -0.85
CA ASN A 64 -3.64 30.35 0.43
C ASN A 64 -3.53 29.23 1.49
N SER A 65 -3.66 27.95 1.12
CA SER A 65 -3.30 26.86 2.03
C SER A 65 -1.80 26.63 2.07
N ASP A 66 -1.31 26.20 3.24
CA ASP A 66 0.04 25.72 3.46
C ASP A 66 0.14 24.19 3.43
N CYS A 67 -0.89 23.48 2.95
CA CYS A 67 -0.94 22.01 2.96
C CYS A 67 0.26 21.38 2.24
N PHE A 68 0.70 21.96 1.12
CA PHE A 68 1.88 21.50 0.38
C PHE A 68 3.22 21.99 0.94
N GLN A 69 3.19 22.82 2.00
CA GLN A 69 4.38 23.24 2.75
C GLN A 69 4.53 22.46 4.07
N GLN A 70 3.60 21.54 4.36
CA GLN A 70 3.69 20.67 5.53
C GLN A 70 4.72 19.55 5.32
N ASN A 71 5.13 18.92 6.41
CA ASN A 71 6.02 17.75 6.36
C ASN A 71 5.29 16.44 5.96
N TYR A 72 3.96 16.47 5.87
CA TYR A 72 3.11 15.31 5.65
C TYR A 72 1.84 15.71 4.87
N HIS A 73 1.15 14.73 4.29
CA HIS A 73 -0.07 14.95 3.50
C HIS A 73 -1.35 15.14 4.33
N ASP A 74 -1.33 14.96 5.66
CA ASP A 74 -2.54 14.91 6.50
C ASP A 74 -3.50 16.10 6.30
N LYS A 75 -2.96 17.32 6.15
CA LYS A 75 -3.77 18.53 5.92
C LYS A 75 -4.40 18.57 4.53
N HIS A 76 -3.70 18.04 3.52
CA HIS A 76 -4.22 17.87 2.17
C HIS A 76 -5.29 16.76 2.17
N ILE A 77 -4.95 15.58 2.68
CA ILE A 77 -5.82 14.41 2.72
C ILE A 77 -7.12 14.64 3.49
N GLY A 78 -7.11 15.49 4.51
CA GLY A 78 -8.32 15.80 5.29
C GLY A 78 -9.36 16.68 4.59
N GLY A 79 -9.06 17.27 3.42
CA GLY A 79 -9.95 18.20 2.72
C GLY A 79 -10.67 17.64 1.48
N LEU A 80 -10.63 16.32 1.25
CA LEU A 80 -11.06 15.69 -0.02
C LEU A 80 -12.47 16.01 -0.51
N ASP A 81 -13.41 16.27 0.39
CA ASP A 81 -14.79 16.60 0.03
C ASP A 81 -14.92 17.95 -0.73
N GLU A 82 -13.82 18.71 -0.85
CA GLU A 82 -13.83 20.08 -1.35
C GLU A 82 -12.76 20.37 -2.42
N TYR A 83 -12.06 19.36 -2.94
CA TYR A 83 -11.05 19.53 -4.00
C TYR A 83 -11.55 19.09 -5.40
N ASN A 84 -11.03 19.76 -6.43
CA ASN A 84 -10.82 19.16 -7.75
C ASN A 84 -9.28 19.04 -7.90
N ASP A 85 -8.69 18.01 -7.31
CA ASP A 85 -7.24 17.79 -7.24
C ASP A 85 -6.65 17.23 -8.56
N GLU A 86 -7.11 17.71 -9.72
CA GLU A 86 -6.35 17.45 -10.94
C GLU A 86 -5.07 18.27 -10.86
N VAL A 87 -4.01 17.65 -10.32
CA VAL A 87 -2.64 18.16 -10.41
C VAL A 87 -2.38 18.38 -11.89
N ILE A 88 -2.41 19.64 -12.32
CA ILE A 88 -2.39 20.01 -13.74
C ILE A 88 -0.98 19.79 -14.30
N ILE A 89 -0.69 18.54 -14.66
CA ILE A 89 0.48 18.15 -15.48
C ILE A 89 -0.01 17.77 -16.90
N ASP A 90 -1.28 18.02 -17.21
CA ASP A 90 -1.80 17.83 -18.55
C ASP A 90 -1.14 18.83 -19.51
N ALA A 91 -0.51 18.32 -20.57
CA ALA A 91 0.23 19.11 -21.54
C ALA A 91 -0.65 20.12 -22.27
N ASP A 92 -1.96 19.85 -22.38
CA ASP A 92 -2.88 20.71 -23.13
C ASP A 92 -3.38 21.90 -22.29
N ASP A 93 -3.38 21.79 -20.96
CA ASP A 93 -4.05 22.76 -20.06
C ASP A 93 -3.10 23.55 -19.13
N GLU A 94 -1.81 23.21 -18.97
CA GLU A 94 -0.88 23.93 -18.07
C GLU A 94 0.39 24.50 -18.76
N PRO A 95 0.30 25.67 -19.43
CA PRO A 95 1.45 26.29 -20.07
C PRO A 95 2.46 26.90 -19.09
N THR A 96 2.04 27.28 -17.87
CA THR A 96 2.91 27.99 -16.91
C THR A 96 4.01 27.08 -16.41
N LEU A 97 3.69 25.82 -16.10
CA LEU A 97 4.70 24.82 -15.76
C LEU A 97 5.39 24.29 -17.02
N ARG A 98 4.64 23.91 -18.06
CA ARG A 98 5.21 23.30 -19.29
C ARG A 98 6.27 24.17 -19.97
N ASP A 99 6.01 25.46 -20.13
CA ASP A 99 6.84 26.35 -20.96
C ASP A 99 7.89 27.14 -20.16
N ASN A 100 7.89 27.02 -18.83
CA ASN A 100 8.85 27.70 -17.95
C ASN A 100 9.97 26.75 -17.51
N SER A 101 11.10 26.78 -18.21
CA SER A 101 12.25 25.92 -17.88
C SER A 101 12.77 26.10 -16.45
N SER A 102 12.85 27.34 -15.96
CA SER A 102 13.36 27.62 -14.61
C SER A 102 12.43 27.09 -13.52
N LEU A 103 11.12 27.13 -13.75
CA LEU A 103 10.14 26.54 -12.84
C LEU A 103 10.21 25.02 -12.88
N ARG A 104 10.27 24.41 -14.07
CA ARG A 104 10.39 22.94 -14.22
C ARG A 104 11.63 22.38 -13.54
N GLU A 105 12.78 23.01 -13.69
CA GLU A 105 14.02 22.57 -13.04
C GLU A 105 13.92 22.57 -11.51
N LYS A 106 13.07 23.42 -10.93
CA LYS A 106 12.82 23.47 -9.48
C LYS A 106 11.71 22.52 -9.04
N ALA A 107 10.64 22.40 -9.84
CA ALA A 107 9.45 21.66 -9.51
C ALA A 107 9.57 20.16 -9.82
N LEU A 108 10.32 19.77 -10.85
CA LEU A 108 10.46 18.38 -11.28
C LEU A 108 11.85 17.85 -10.94
N LEU A 109 11.90 17.02 -9.90
CA LEU A 109 13.14 16.46 -9.36
C LEU A 109 13.31 15.01 -9.84
N PRO A 110 14.51 14.58 -10.26
CA PRO A 110 14.77 13.17 -10.52
C PRO A 110 14.46 12.31 -9.29
N MET A 111 13.71 11.22 -9.45
CA MET A 111 13.29 10.35 -8.34
C MET A 111 14.48 9.73 -7.59
N ASN A 112 15.61 9.53 -8.28
CA ASN A 112 16.87 9.05 -7.68
C ASN A 112 17.66 10.13 -6.92
N SER A 113 17.20 11.39 -6.94
CA SER A 113 17.84 12.52 -6.25
C SER A 113 17.13 12.90 -4.95
N VAL A 114 16.00 12.26 -4.64
CA VAL A 114 15.20 12.49 -3.45
C VAL A 114 15.20 11.25 -2.54
N GLU A 115 14.87 11.44 -1.28
CA GLU A 115 14.62 10.38 -0.32
C GLU A 115 13.16 10.43 0.12
N MET A 116 12.42 9.33 -0.08
CA MET A 116 11.04 9.19 0.39
C MET A 116 10.99 9.02 1.91
N VAL A 117 10.00 9.66 2.54
CA VAL A 117 9.68 9.50 3.97
C VAL A 117 8.21 9.13 4.12
N LEU A 118 7.78 8.72 5.32
CA LEU A 118 6.38 8.37 5.57
C LEU A 118 5.44 9.48 5.06
N PRO A 119 4.41 9.15 4.25
CA PRO A 119 3.62 10.16 3.56
C PRO A 119 2.61 10.87 4.49
N ILE A 120 2.32 10.26 5.65
CA ILE A 120 1.28 10.67 6.60
C ILE A 120 1.74 10.47 8.03
N VAL A 121 1.14 11.22 8.97
CA VAL A 121 1.25 10.93 10.39
C VAL A 121 0.15 9.94 10.77
N ILE A 122 0.53 8.67 10.92
CA ILE A 122 -0.42 7.62 11.29
C ILE A 122 -0.85 7.82 12.74
N GLY A 123 -2.06 8.31 12.93
CA GLY A 123 -2.67 8.47 14.24
C GLY A 123 -3.01 7.11 14.85
N ASP A 124 -3.93 6.40 14.21
CA ASP A 124 -4.32 5.04 14.55
C ASP A 124 -4.10 4.11 13.34
N TYR A 125 -3.63 2.90 13.64
CA TYR A 125 -3.53 1.80 12.68
C TYR A 125 -4.47 0.68 13.13
N THR A 126 -5.35 0.25 12.25
CA THR A 126 -6.25 -0.90 12.48
C THR A 126 -6.06 -1.90 11.37
N ASP A 127 -5.95 -3.16 11.73
CA ASP A 127 -5.77 -4.24 10.77
C ASP A 127 -7.00 -5.16 10.77
N PHE A 128 -7.52 -5.42 9.58
CA PHE A 128 -8.68 -6.26 9.36
C PHE A 128 -8.27 -7.71 9.10
N TYR A 129 -9.25 -8.58 8.88
CA TYR A 129 -9.01 -9.97 8.54
C TYR A 129 -9.96 -10.39 7.42
N SER A 130 -9.91 -9.67 6.30
CA SER A 130 -11.00 -9.63 5.32
C SER A 130 -10.86 -10.59 4.14
N SER A 131 -9.76 -11.33 4.02
CA SER A 131 -9.61 -12.36 2.99
C SER A 131 -10.24 -13.69 3.41
N PHE A 132 -11.22 -14.16 2.64
CA PHE A 132 -11.84 -15.48 2.85
C PHE A 132 -10.83 -16.61 2.77
N TYR A 133 -9.96 -16.60 1.75
CA TYR A 133 -9.01 -17.68 1.52
C TYR A 133 -7.99 -17.75 2.66
N HIS A 134 -7.50 -16.61 3.12
CA HIS A 134 -6.58 -16.54 4.26
C HIS A 134 -7.25 -17.08 5.54
N ALA A 135 -8.45 -16.60 5.86
CA ALA A 135 -9.23 -17.08 7.00
C ALA A 135 -9.48 -18.58 6.96
N LYS A 136 -9.81 -19.11 5.78
CA LYS A 136 -10.00 -20.54 5.54
C LYS A 136 -8.72 -21.34 5.76
N ASN A 137 -7.60 -20.90 5.19
CA ASN A 137 -6.33 -21.63 5.24
C ASN A 137 -5.76 -21.68 6.65
N CYS A 138 -5.71 -20.55 7.36
CA CYS A 138 -5.36 -20.52 8.77
C CYS A 138 -6.32 -21.38 9.59
N GLY A 139 -7.62 -21.25 9.32
CA GLY A 139 -8.66 -22.09 9.91
C GLY A 139 -8.41 -23.58 9.77
N LEU A 140 -8.07 -24.05 8.57
CA LEU A 140 -7.79 -25.46 8.29
C LEU A 140 -6.55 -25.97 9.03
N MET A 141 -5.54 -25.11 9.23
CA MET A 141 -4.32 -25.47 9.95
C MET A 141 -4.53 -25.59 11.47
N PHE A 142 -5.39 -24.77 12.06
CA PHE A 142 -5.57 -24.70 13.51
C PHE A 142 -6.87 -25.33 14.03
N ARG A 143 -7.93 -25.37 13.22
CA ARG A 143 -9.29 -25.81 13.57
C ARG A 143 -9.98 -26.47 12.36
N PRO A 144 -9.50 -27.61 11.85
CA PRO A 144 -9.97 -28.21 10.60
C PRO A 144 -11.47 -28.53 10.56
N GLU A 145 -12.09 -28.82 11.71
CA GLU A 145 -13.54 -29.11 11.79
C GLU A 145 -14.41 -27.86 11.67
N ASN A 146 -13.89 -26.69 12.06
CA ASN A 146 -14.59 -25.41 11.95
C ASN A 146 -13.59 -24.30 11.56
N PRO A 147 -13.15 -24.27 10.27
CA PRO A 147 -12.04 -23.43 9.85
C PRO A 147 -12.31 -21.94 10.05
N ILE A 148 -13.52 -21.50 9.70
CA ILE A 148 -13.93 -20.10 9.80
C ILE A 148 -15.02 -19.99 10.86
N HIS A 149 -14.80 -19.14 11.85
CA HIS A 149 -15.80 -18.90 12.88
C HIS A 149 -17.01 -18.15 12.28
N PRO A 150 -18.28 -18.47 12.67
CA PRO A 150 -19.46 -17.89 12.03
C PRO A 150 -19.54 -16.36 12.03
N ASN A 151 -18.95 -15.69 13.03
CA ASN A 151 -18.93 -14.22 13.09
C ASN A 151 -18.15 -13.57 11.94
N TRP A 152 -17.19 -14.26 11.33
CA TRP A 152 -16.38 -13.75 10.24
C TRP A 152 -17.22 -13.40 9.01
N PHE A 153 -18.33 -14.11 8.80
CA PHE A 153 -19.29 -13.83 7.73
C PHE A 153 -20.35 -12.78 8.13
N GLN A 154 -20.34 -12.28 9.36
CA GLN A 154 -21.33 -11.32 9.86
C GLN A 154 -20.77 -9.89 9.94
N LEU A 155 -19.46 -9.76 10.15
CA LEU A 155 -18.76 -8.48 10.26
C LEU A 155 -17.29 -8.61 9.85
N PRO A 156 -16.68 -7.53 9.32
CA PRO A 156 -15.25 -7.49 9.06
C PRO A 156 -14.50 -7.37 10.39
N ILE A 157 -14.05 -8.51 10.92
CA ILE A 157 -13.27 -8.54 12.17
C ILE A 157 -11.96 -7.78 11.99
N ALA A 158 -11.56 -7.05 13.04
CA ALA A 158 -10.37 -6.22 13.05
C ALA A 158 -9.80 -6.10 14.46
N TYR A 159 -8.58 -5.57 14.54
CA TYR A 159 -7.92 -5.23 15.80
C TYR A 159 -7.06 -3.98 15.62
N HIS A 160 -6.81 -3.25 16.71
CA HIS A 160 -5.90 -2.11 16.67
C HIS A 160 -4.46 -2.61 16.56
N GLY A 161 -3.80 -2.22 15.47
CA GLY A 161 -2.38 -2.41 15.24
C GLY A 161 -1.55 -1.37 15.99
N ARG A 162 -0.25 -1.35 15.70
CA ARG A 162 0.70 -0.43 16.36
C ARG A 162 1.22 0.63 15.40
N ALA A 163 0.62 1.82 15.41
CA ALA A 163 1.03 2.94 14.56
C ALA A 163 2.51 3.32 14.69
N SER A 164 3.07 3.30 15.91
CA SER A 164 4.47 3.73 16.16
C SER A 164 5.54 2.87 15.49
N SER A 165 5.19 1.66 15.05
CA SER A 165 6.09 0.73 14.38
C SER A 165 5.82 0.62 12.88
N VAL A 166 4.88 1.41 12.34
CA VAL A 166 4.70 1.52 10.89
C VAL A 166 5.88 2.30 10.33
N VAL A 167 6.65 1.68 9.45
CA VAL A 167 7.82 2.28 8.82
C VAL A 167 7.69 2.27 7.30
N ILE A 168 8.40 3.18 6.64
CA ILE A 168 8.42 3.25 5.18
C ILE A 168 9.22 2.08 4.58
N SER A 169 8.84 1.64 3.38
CA SER A 169 9.65 0.71 2.56
C SER A 169 11.14 1.08 2.52
N GLY A 170 12.01 0.06 2.55
CA GLY A 170 13.47 0.21 2.63
C GLY A 170 14.04 0.28 4.05
N SER A 171 13.18 0.27 5.08
CA SER A 171 13.59 0.24 6.48
C SER A 171 14.01 -1.17 6.91
N ASP A 172 15.14 -1.33 7.58
CA ASP A 172 15.57 -2.66 8.06
C ASP A 172 14.65 -3.15 9.18
N ILE A 173 14.16 -4.40 9.07
CA ILE A 173 13.35 -5.06 10.11
C ILE A 173 14.23 -6.04 10.89
N ILE A 174 14.30 -5.85 12.21
CA ILE A 174 15.10 -6.69 13.09
C ILE A 174 14.24 -7.87 13.54
N ARG A 175 14.77 -9.10 13.41
CA ARG A 175 14.09 -10.31 13.90
C ARG A 175 13.70 -10.13 15.38
N PRO A 176 12.40 -10.17 15.71
CA PRO A 176 11.96 -9.94 17.07
C PRO A 176 12.35 -11.10 17.98
N LYS A 177 12.58 -10.77 19.25
CA LYS A 177 12.71 -11.74 20.33
C LYS A 177 11.42 -11.75 21.14
N GLY A 178 11.01 -12.91 21.60
CA GLY A 178 9.76 -13.06 22.35
C GLY A 178 9.71 -14.37 23.12
N GLN A 179 8.59 -14.58 23.80
CA GLN A 179 8.29 -15.83 24.47
C GLN A 179 7.54 -16.77 23.51
N SER A 180 7.97 -18.03 23.43
CA SER A 180 7.28 -19.06 22.66
C SER A 180 6.53 -20.05 23.57
N HIS A 181 5.51 -20.70 23.01
CA HIS A 181 4.72 -21.68 23.73
C HIS A 181 5.60 -22.82 24.28
N PRO A 182 5.39 -23.26 25.54
CA PRO A 182 6.03 -24.43 26.11
C PRO A 182 5.97 -25.70 25.26
N VAL A 183 6.99 -26.55 25.33
CA VAL A 183 6.97 -27.89 24.72
C VAL A 183 6.88 -28.94 25.83
N GLY A 184 5.77 -29.68 25.88
CA GLY A 184 5.50 -30.64 26.95
C GLY A 184 5.45 -29.94 28.32
N ASN A 185 6.35 -30.32 29.23
CA ASN A 185 6.42 -29.78 30.59
C ASN A 185 7.51 -28.70 30.77
N SER A 186 8.09 -28.16 29.69
CA SER A 186 9.09 -27.08 29.80
C SER A 186 8.45 -25.76 30.23
N PRO A 187 9.18 -24.82 30.85
CA PRO A 187 8.74 -23.42 30.89
C PRO A 187 8.71 -22.82 29.46
N PRO A 188 8.04 -21.67 29.24
CA PRO A 188 8.14 -20.92 28.00
C PRO A 188 9.61 -20.57 27.69
N HIS A 189 9.97 -20.62 26.41
CA HIS A 189 11.30 -20.25 25.95
C HIS A 189 11.33 -18.78 25.54
N PHE A 190 12.39 -18.05 25.87
CA PHE A 190 12.62 -16.68 25.41
C PHE A 190 13.80 -16.64 24.42
N GLY A 191 13.58 -16.09 23.23
CA GLY A 191 14.60 -15.97 22.20
C GLY A 191 14.06 -15.40 20.89
N PRO A 192 14.88 -15.41 19.81
CA PRO A 192 14.43 -14.95 18.50
C PRO A 192 13.29 -15.80 17.94
N THR A 193 12.37 -15.19 17.21
CA THR A 193 11.30 -15.93 16.51
C THR A 193 11.88 -16.89 15.48
N GLN A 194 11.37 -18.12 15.45
CA GLN A 194 11.71 -19.13 14.44
C GLN A 194 10.72 -19.15 13.26
N LYS A 195 9.65 -18.37 13.35
CA LYS A 195 8.59 -18.29 12.35
C LYS A 195 8.34 -16.84 11.98
N LEU A 196 9.37 -16.19 11.43
CA LEU A 196 9.23 -14.85 10.87
C LEU A 196 8.55 -14.98 9.51
N ASP A 197 7.52 -14.17 9.29
CA ASP A 197 6.68 -14.24 8.11
C ASP A 197 6.43 -12.84 7.56
N PHE A 198 6.01 -12.77 6.31
CA PHE A 198 5.40 -11.59 5.70
C PHE A 198 3.90 -11.80 5.61
N GLU A 199 3.14 -10.72 5.58
CA GLU A 199 1.70 -10.74 5.33
C GLU A 199 1.39 -9.80 4.17
N LEU A 200 0.97 -10.36 3.03
CA LEU A 200 0.63 -9.58 1.83
C LEU A 200 -0.63 -8.77 2.05
N GLU A 201 -0.51 -7.46 2.18
CA GLU A 201 -1.64 -6.58 2.43
C GLU A 201 -1.66 -5.34 1.54
N MET A 202 -2.82 -4.69 1.53
CA MET A 202 -2.93 -3.28 1.22
C MET A 202 -3.51 -2.56 2.43
N ALA A 203 -3.37 -1.25 2.47
CA ALA A 203 -4.01 -0.44 3.49
C ALA A 203 -4.65 0.80 2.88
N ALA A 204 -5.86 1.10 3.34
CA ALA A 204 -6.56 2.34 3.04
C ALA A 204 -6.05 3.46 3.96
N VAL A 205 -5.69 4.58 3.35
CA VAL A 205 -5.37 5.83 4.06
C VAL A 205 -6.66 6.63 4.21
N VAL A 206 -7.04 6.93 5.44
CA VAL A 206 -8.24 7.72 5.72
C VAL A 206 -8.03 9.17 5.24
N GLY A 207 -9.01 9.64 4.47
CA GLY A 207 -9.20 11.01 3.99
C GLY A 207 -9.82 11.92 5.07
N PRO A 208 -10.94 12.59 4.78
CA PRO A 208 -11.78 13.19 5.81
C PRO A 208 -12.12 12.18 6.89
N GLY A 209 -11.98 12.58 8.15
CA GLY A 209 -12.42 11.79 9.29
C GLY A 209 -13.94 11.82 9.47
N ASN A 210 -14.40 11.33 10.62
CA ASN A 210 -15.79 11.49 11.06
C ASN A 210 -15.85 12.03 12.50
N GLU A 211 -16.92 12.74 12.85
CA GLU A 211 -17.07 13.23 14.21
C GLU A 211 -17.32 12.07 15.20
N PRO A 212 -16.79 12.16 16.44
CA PRO A 212 -17.10 11.17 17.48
C PRO A 212 -18.61 10.97 17.68
N GLY A 213 -19.05 9.71 17.66
CA GLY A 213 -20.47 9.37 17.77
C GLY A 213 -21.27 9.46 16.47
N LYS A 214 -20.67 9.91 15.36
CA LYS A 214 -21.31 9.95 14.03
C LYS A 214 -20.70 8.88 13.12
N PRO A 215 -21.36 7.72 12.95
CA PRO A 215 -20.86 6.67 12.06
C PRO A 215 -20.94 7.10 10.59
N VAL A 216 -20.10 6.49 9.76
CA VAL A 216 -20.10 6.70 8.30
C VAL A 216 -21.00 5.64 7.65
N ASP A 217 -21.92 6.05 6.77
CA ASP A 217 -22.72 5.10 5.99
C ASP A 217 -21.82 4.34 5.00
N VAL A 218 -22.06 3.05 4.81
CA VAL A 218 -21.25 2.22 3.91
C VAL A 218 -21.22 2.73 2.47
N ASN A 219 -22.26 3.45 2.03
CA ASN A 219 -22.32 4.03 0.69
C ASN A 219 -21.64 5.41 0.58
N GLU A 220 -21.18 5.97 1.70
CA GLU A 220 -20.39 7.21 1.78
C GLU A 220 -18.93 6.93 2.18
N ALA A 221 -18.63 5.70 2.60
CA ALA A 221 -17.33 5.30 3.12
C ALA A 221 -16.16 5.54 2.15
N GLU A 222 -16.36 5.43 0.84
CA GLU A 222 -15.30 5.70 -0.14
C GLU A 222 -14.83 7.16 -0.14
N ASN A 223 -15.71 8.12 0.20
CA ASN A 223 -15.34 9.54 0.31
C ASN A 223 -14.37 9.79 1.48
N HIS A 224 -14.33 8.87 2.44
CA HIS A 224 -13.41 8.89 3.58
C HIS A 224 -12.11 8.13 3.32
N ILE A 225 -11.89 7.59 2.12
CA ILE A 225 -10.66 6.88 1.75
C ILE A 225 -9.93 7.71 0.69
N PHE A 226 -8.76 8.22 1.06
CA PHE A 226 -7.93 8.99 0.12
C PHE A 226 -7.34 8.10 -0.96
N GLY A 227 -6.79 6.97 -0.55
CA GLY A 227 -6.05 6.09 -1.43
C GLY A 227 -5.48 4.88 -0.71
N LEU A 228 -4.75 4.08 -1.47
CA LEU A 228 -4.18 2.82 -1.03
C LEU A 228 -2.66 2.85 -1.03
N VAL A 229 -2.09 2.10 -0.10
CA VAL A 229 -0.67 1.73 -0.06
C VAL A 229 -0.55 0.21 0.00
N LEU A 230 0.56 -0.33 -0.49
CA LEU A 230 0.95 -1.70 -0.15
C LEU A 230 1.37 -1.73 1.31
N MET A 231 1.02 -2.81 2.01
CA MET A 231 1.40 -3.00 3.40
C MET A 231 1.94 -4.40 3.60
N ASN A 232 2.95 -4.52 4.45
CA ASN A 232 3.43 -5.81 4.92
C ASN A 232 3.40 -5.83 6.44
N ASP A 233 2.55 -6.68 7.02
CA ASP A 233 2.38 -6.77 8.47
C ASP A 233 3.30 -7.82 9.10
N TRP A 234 4.47 -7.36 9.54
CA TRP A 234 5.38 -8.15 10.38
C TRP A 234 5.21 -7.70 11.83
N SER A 235 6.01 -8.25 12.75
CA SER A 235 6.22 -7.62 14.08
C SER A 235 6.81 -6.20 14.06
N GLY A 236 6.98 -5.59 12.87
CA GLY A 236 7.15 -4.16 12.59
C GLY A 236 6.57 -3.84 11.20
N THR A 237 5.32 -3.39 11.15
CA THR A 237 4.54 -3.13 9.93
C THR A 237 5.24 -2.15 8.98
N THR A 238 5.17 -2.39 7.66
CA THR A 238 5.75 -1.48 6.65
C THR A 238 4.72 -1.06 5.61
N ILE A 239 4.83 0.16 5.07
CA ILE A 239 3.97 0.64 3.96
C ILE A 239 4.77 1.19 2.77
N SER A 240 4.17 1.16 1.58
CA SER A 240 4.72 1.82 0.39
C SER A 240 4.71 3.36 0.53
N PRO A 241 5.68 4.06 -0.08
CA PRO A 241 5.84 5.50 0.10
C PRO A 241 4.80 6.36 -0.66
N TRP A 242 4.20 5.78 -1.71
CA TRP A 242 3.27 6.46 -2.61
C TRP A 242 1.85 5.98 -2.33
N ILE A 243 0.95 6.93 -2.07
CA ILE A 243 -0.48 6.70 -1.89
C ILE A 243 -1.16 6.87 -3.24
N VAL A 244 -1.74 5.78 -3.75
CA VAL A 244 -2.51 5.77 -5.01
C VAL A 244 -3.94 6.15 -4.68
N THR A 245 -4.46 7.22 -5.28
CA THR A 245 -5.80 7.69 -4.96
C THR A 245 -6.86 6.68 -5.40
N LEU A 246 -8.00 6.64 -4.70
CA LEU A 246 -9.12 5.80 -5.15
C LEU A 246 -9.65 6.23 -6.52
N GLU A 247 -9.55 7.53 -6.83
CA GLU A 247 -9.91 8.07 -8.15
C GLU A 247 -9.07 7.43 -9.27
N ALA A 248 -7.74 7.37 -9.11
CA ALA A 248 -6.84 6.72 -10.07
C ALA A 248 -7.12 5.22 -10.23
N LEU A 249 -7.79 4.60 -9.25
CA LEU A 249 -8.15 3.20 -9.24
C LEU A 249 -9.55 2.91 -9.82
N GLU A 250 -10.40 3.92 -10.06
CA GLU A 250 -11.80 3.70 -10.44
C GLU A 250 -11.95 2.97 -11.79
N GLU A 251 -11.03 3.17 -12.74
CA GLU A 251 -11.01 2.43 -14.01
C GLU A 251 -10.78 0.91 -13.82
N PHE A 252 -10.26 0.52 -12.66
CA PHE A 252 -9.98 -0.88 -12.29
C PHE A 252 -10.98 -1.42 -11.26
N ALA A 253 -12.05 -0.68 -10.98
CA ALA A 253 -13.13 -1.19 -10.14
C ALA A 253 -13.75 -2.44 -10.77
N CYS A 254 -14.03 -3.44 -9.93
CA CYS A 254 -14.65 -4.70 -10.30
C CYS A 254 -15.69 -5.10 -9.25
N ASP A 255 -16.56 -6.04 -9.59
CA ASP A 255 -17.54 -6.56 -8.64
C ASP A 255 -16.82 -7.25 -7.48
N ALA A 256 -17.21 -6.91 -6.25
CA ALA A 256 -16.73 -7.61 -5.06
C ALA A 256 -17.25 -9.07 -5.04
N PRO A 257 -16.56 -10.00 -4.35
CA PRO A 257 -17.06 -11.35 -4.15
C PRO A 257 -18.46 -11.39 -3.54
N ASN A 258 -19.30 -12.32 -4.00
CA ASN A 258 -20.63 -12.53 -3.43
C ASN A 258 -20.53 -12.92 -1.95
N GLN A 259 -21.32 -12.25 -1.11
CA GLN A 259 -21.38 -12.51 0.32
C GLN A 259 -22.60 -13.38 0.67
N ASP A 260 -22.32 -14.57 1.21
CA ASP A 260 -23.31 -15.48 1.81
C ASP A 260 -22.84 -15.88 3.23
N PRO A 261 -23.64 -15.64 4.29
CA PRO A 261 -24.91 -14.93 4.30
C PRO A 261 -24.81 -13.45 3.88
N ARG A 262 -25.94 -12.89 3.46
CA ARG A 262 -26.05 -11.45 3.21
C ARG A 262 -25.75 -10.68 4.51
N PRO A 263 -24.88 -9.66 4.48
CA PRO A 263 -24.60 -8.83 5.65
C PRO A 263 -25.84 -8.10 6.19
N LEU A 264 -25.74 -7.63 7.42
CA LEU A 264 -26.74 -6.73 8.00
C LEU A 264 -26.86 -5.42 7.19
N PRO A 265 -28.00 -4.70 7.28
CA PRO A 265 -28.25 -3.53 6.43
C PRO A 265 -27.17 -2.45 6.43
N TYR A 266 -26.50 -2.21 7.56
CA TYR A 266 -25.44 -1.19 7.67
C TYR A 266 -24.16 -1.51 6.89
N LEU A 267 -23.96 -2.78 6.49
CA LEU A 267 -22.86 -3.24 5.63
C LEU A 267 -23.33 -3.56 4.20
N THR A 268 -24.61 -3.34 3.90
CA THR A 268 -25.14 -3.61 2.56
C THR A 268 -24.87 -2.41 1.65
N GLU A 269 -23.89 -2.56 0.77
CA GLU A 269 -23.58 -1.58 -0.27
C GLU A 269 -24.64 -1.59 -1.39
N LYS A 270 -24.94 -0.41 -1.95
CA LYS A 270 -25.76 -0.28 -3.17
C LYS A 270 -25.04 -0.83 -4.40
N LYS A 271 -23.72 -0.61 -4.45
CA LYS A 271 -22.80 -1.16 -5.45
C LYS A 271 -21.60 -1.71 -4.68
N SER A 272 -21.54 -3.03 -4.53
CA SER A 272 -20.42 -3.68 -3.85
C SER A 272 -19.27 -3.83 -4.83
N LYS A 273 -18.14 -3.16 -4.55
CA LYS A 273 -17.00 -3.08 -5.46
C LYS A 273 -15.69 -3.40 -4.76
N ASN A 274 -14.77 -3.98 -5.51
CA ASN A 274 -13.35 -4.11 -5.20
C ASN A 274 -12.55 -3.51 -6.36
N TYR A 275 -11.22 -3.63 -6.30
CA TYR A 275 -10.32 -3.18 -7.35
C TYR A 275 -9.47 -4.34 -7.87
N ASP A 276 -9.31 -4.44 -9.20
CA ASP A 276 -8.46 -5.44 -9.85
C ASP A 276 -6.98 -5.01 -9.80
N ILE A 277 -6.41 -5.09 -8.59
CA ILE A 277 -5.02 -4.78 -8.31
C ILE A 277 -4.26 -6.10 -8.19
N SER A 278 -3.44 -6.41 -9.18
CA SER A 278 -2.53 -7.55 -9.14
C SER A 278 -1.46 -7.33 -8.08
N LEU A 279 -1.15 -8.36 -7.31
CA LEU A 279 -0.18 -8.29 -6.22
C LEU A 279 0.83 -9.43 -6.37
N GLU A 280 2.11 -9.15 -6.11
CA GLU A 280 3.21 -10.09 -6.18
C GLU A 280 4.12 -9.92 -4.96
N VAL A 281 4.58 -11.03 -4.40
CA VAL A 281 5.67 -11.04 -3.39
C VAL A 281 6.83 -11.85 -3.91
N ALA A 282 8.03 -11.29 -3.81
CA ALA A 282 9.27 -12.00 -4.09
C ALA A 282 10.17 -12.04 -2.86
N ILE A 283 11.01 -13.07 -2.78
CA ILE A 283 12.04 -13.22 -1.76
C ILE A 283 13.41 -13.25 -2.44
N LYS A 284 14.32 -12.40 -1.99
CA LYS A 284 15.73 -12.44 -2.41
C LYS A 284 16.61 -12.85 -1.22
N PRO A 285 17.22 -14.04 -1.27
CA PRO A 285 18.07 -14.51 -0.18
C PRO A 285 19.31 -13.64 0.05
N ALA A 286 19.84 -13.70 1.27
CA ALA A 286 21.05 -13.01 1.65
C ALA A 286 22.23 -13.32 0.70
N GLY A 287 22.79 -12.27 0.10
CA GLY A 287 23.95 -12.38 -0.80
C GLY A 287 23.62 -12.83 -2.23
N GLU A 288 22.34 -13.02 -2.57
CA GLU A 288 21.90 -13.27 -3.94
C GLU A 288 21.59 -11.97 -4.68
N GLU A 289 21.76 -11.98 -6.01
CA GLU A 289 21.41 -10.85 -6.88
C GLU A 289 19.95 -10.95 -7.39
N GLN A 290 19.40 -12.16 -7.46
CA GLN A 290 18.08 -12.41 -8.03
C GLN A 290 17.04 -12.76 -6.95
N SER A 291 15.85 -12.20 -7.08
CA SER A 291 14.68 -12.56 -6.29
C SER A 291 13.94 -13.76 -6.90
N SER A 292 13.11 -14.41 -6.08
CA SER A 292 12.19 -15.47 -6.50
C SER A 292 10.77 -15.07 -6.13
N VAL A 293 9.88 -15.01 -7.11
CA VAL A 293 8.47 -14.72 -6.83
C VAL A 293 7.83 -15.91 -6.13
N VAL A 294 7.28 -15.67 -4.94
CA VAL A 294 6.70 -16.70 -4.08
C VAL A 294 5.17 -16.64 -4.02
N THR A 295 4.57 -15.49 -4.35
CA THR A 295 3.11 -15.35 -4.44
C THR A 295 2.68 -14.40 -5.55
N ARG A 296 1.54 -14.67 -6.17
CA ARG A 296 0.80 -13.79 -7.07
C ARG A 296 -0.68 -13.82 -6.70
N SER A 297 -1.15 -12.75 -6.10
CA SER A 297 -2.51 -12.60 -5.60
C SER A 297 -3.18 -11.38 -6.25
N ASN A 298 -4.34 -10.99 -5.74
CA ASN A 298 -5.08 -9.83 -6.23
C ASN A 298 -6.04 -9.28 -5.16
N LEU A 299 -6.13 -7.95 -5.04
CA LEU A 299 -7.04 -7.30 -4.09
C LEU A 299 -8.51 -7.69 -4.34
N LYS A 300 -8.91 -8.01 -5.57
CA LYS A 300 -10.30 -8.39 -5.90
C LYS A 300 -10.81 -9.64 -5.17
N HIS A 301 -9.93 -10.42 -4.55
CA HIS A 301 -10.29 -11.57 -3.74
C HIS A 301 -10.77 -11.22 -2.33
N LEU A 302 -10.64 -9.97 -1.90
CA LEU A 302 -11.06 -9.51 -0.57
C LEU A 302 -12.57 -9.66 -0.40
N TYR A 303 -13.01 -10.35 0.66
CA TYR A 303 -14.42 -10.67 0.87
C TYR A 303 -15.19 -9.49 1.48
N TRP A 304 -14.59 -8.80 2.44
CA TRP A 304 -15.12 -7.56 2.99
C TRP A 304 -14.45 -6.37 2.30
N THR A 305 -15.24 -5.53 1.62
CA THR A 305 -14.74 -4.37 0.88
C THR A 305 -14.14 -3.33 1.82
N LEU A 306 -13.31 -2.43 1.29
CA LEU A 306 -12.74 -1.32 2.06
C LEU A 306 -13.84 -0.42 2.67
N SER A 307 -14.93 -0.21 1.93
CA SER A 307 -16.09 0.55 2.38
C SER A 307 -16.79 -0.11 3.56
N GLN A 308 -16.97 -1.44 3.51
CA GLN A 308 -17.52 -2.22 4.63
C GLN A 308 -16.61 -2.17 5.87
N GLN A 309 -15.28 -2.24 5.67
CA GLN A 309 -14.30 -2.14 6.75
C GLN A 309 -14.42 -0.79 7.47
N LEU A 310 -14.41 0.32 6.72
CA LEU A 310 -14.53 1.67 7.26
C LEU A 310 -15.89 1.90 7.96
N ALA A 311 -16.99 1.50 7.32
CA ALA A 311 -18.33 1.62 7.90
C ALA A 311 -18.46 0.80 9.20
N HIS A 312 -17.91 -0.42 9.23
CA HIS A 312 -17.88 -1.22 10.45
C HIS A 312 -17.05 -0.58 11.55
N HIS A 313 -15.88 -0.02 11.21
CA HIS A 313 -15.00 0.60 12.18
C HIS A 313 -15.69 1.78 12.89
N THR A 314 -16.47 2.57 12.15
CA THR A 314 -17.13 3.77 12.69
C THR A 314 -18.50 3.50 13.31
N ILE A 315 -19.08 2.29 13.16
CA ILE A 315 -20.48 2.02 13.52
C ILE A 315 -20.81 2.25 14.99
N ASN A 316 -19.82 2.14 15.88
CA ASN A 316 -19.98 2.39 17.32
C ASN A 316 -19.72 3.85 17.73
N GLY A 317 -19.48 4.74 16.76
CA GLY A 317 -19.11 6.14 16.98
C GLY A 317 -17.61 6.39 17.08
N CYS A 318 -16.75 5.41 16.78
CA CYS A 318 -15.31 5.64 16.62
C CYS A 318 -15.06 6.72 15.56
N ASN A 319 -14.25 7.71 15.91
CA ASN A 319 -13.84 8.76 15.00
C ASN A 319 -12.53 8.39 14.32
N LEU A 320 -12.58 8.22 13.00
CA LEU A 320 -11.40 8.20 12.15
C LEU A 320 -10.92 9.63 11.93
N ARG A 321 -9.63 9.76 11.64
CA ARG A 321 -8.96 11.03 11.34
C ARG A 321 -8.15 10.91 10.05
N PRO A 322 -7.89 12.04 9.37
CA PRO A 322 -6.96 12.06 8.25
C PRO A 322 -5.63 11.43 8.64
N GLY A 323 -5.14 10.52 7.78
CA GLY A 323 -3.88 9.80 8.00
C GLY A 323 -3.99 8.53 8.85
N ASP A 324 -5.15 8.21 9.44
CA ASP A 324 -5.36 6.88 10.03
C ASP A 324 -5.23 5.79 8.93
N LEU A 325 -4.73 4.62 9.30
CA LEU A 325 -4.40 3.53 8.37
C LEU A 325 -5.26 2.30 8.65
N LEU A 326 -5.92 1.76 7.63
CA LEU A 326 -6.78 0.57 7.71
C LEU A 326 -6.21 -0.56 6.84
N GLY A 327 -5.53 -1.52 7.45
CA GLY A 327 -4.98 -2.72 6.81
C GLY A 327 -6.06 -3.71 6.39
N THR A 328 -5.91 -4.36 5.24
CA THR A 328 -6.93 -5.28 4.71
C THR A 328 -7.01 -6.62 5.47
N GLY A 329 -5.96 -6.97 6.22
CA GLY A 329 -5.60 -8.34 6.54
C GLY A 329 -4.96 -9.04 5.34
N THR A 330 -4.16 -10.07 5.61
CA THR A 330 -3.45 -10.88 4.60
C THR A 330 -4.35 -11.26 3.41
N ILE A 331 -3.91 -10.92 2.18
CA ILE A 331 -4.63 -11.13 0.92
C ILE A 331 -4.20 -12.44 0.26
N SER A 332 -4.97 -13.50 0.52
CA SER A 332 -4.87 -14.77 -0.20
C SER A 332 -5.95 -14.90 -1.28
N GLY A 333 -5.60 -15.58 -2.38
CA GLY A 333 -6.50 -15.95 -3.47
C GLY A 333 -6.88 -17.44 -3.50
N PRO A 334 -7.61 -17.88 -4.54
CA PRO A 334 -8.16 -19.23 -4.63
C PRO A 334 -7.16 -20.35 -4.95
N VAL A 335 -5.96 -20.00 -5.41
CA VAL A 335 -4.95 -20.97 -5.87
C VAL A 335 -3.72 -20.98 -4.95
N PRO A 336 -2.99 -22.10 -4.83
CA PRO A 336 -1.84 -22.21 -3.93
C PRO A 336 -0.74 -21.15 -4.17
N GLU A 337 -0.58 -20.69 -5.40
CA GLU A 337 0.41 -19.67 -5.78
C GLU A 337 -0.03 -18.25 -5.42
N SER A 338 -1.25 -18.08 -4.88
CA SER A 338 -1.85 -16.79 -4.52
C SER A 338 -2.01 -16.60 -3.01
N LEU A 339 -1.33 -17.41 -2.20
CA LEU A 339 -1.41 -17.35 -0.74
C LEU A 339 -0.52 -16.22 -0.21
N GLY A 340 -1.04 -15.44 0.74
CA GLY A 340 -0.48 -14.15 1.13
C GLY A 340 0.63 -14.18 2.19
N CYS A 341 0.99 -15.34 2.72
CA CYS A 341 2.08 -15.48 3.70
C CYS A 341 2.78 -16.85 3.62
N LEU A 342 3.98 -16.98 4.19
CA LEU A 342 4.72 -18.26 4.21
C LEU A 342 4.03 -19.30 5.08
N LEU A 343 3.33 -18.91 6.14
CA LEU A 343 2.51 -19.81 6.95
C LEU A 343 1.55 -20.60 6.06
N GLU A 344 0.88 -19.94 5.13
CA GLU A 344 -0.03 -20.58 4.17
C GLU A 344 0.73 -21.31 3.07
N LEU A 345 1.68 -20.65 2.40
CA LEU A 345 2.45 -21.21 1.28
C LEU A 345 3.17 -22.51 1.66
N THR A 346 3.62 -22.60 2.91
CA THR A 346 4.41 -23.72 3.41
C THR A 346 3.63 -24.72 4.26
N LEU A 347 2.32 -24.51 4.43
CA LEU A 347 1.47 -25.29 5.33
C LEU A 347 2.09 -25.38 6.74
N ASN A 348 2.40 -24.20 7.31
CA ASN A 348 3.07 -24.05 8.60
C ASN A 348 4.43 -24.75 8.66
N GLY A 349 5.22 -24.61 7.59
CA GLY A 349 6.57 -25.18 7.45
C GLY A 349 6.62 -26.67 7.15
N GLN A 350 5.48 -27.33 6.92
CA GLN A 350 5.42 -28.75 6.56
C GLN A 350 5.86 -29.01 5.12
N LYS A 351 5.61 -28.05 4.22
CA LYS A 351 5.95 -28.11 2.81
C LYS A 351 6.77 -26.87 2.42
N PRO A 352 8.10 -26.89 2.54
CA PRO A 352 8.94 -25.76 2.14
C PRO A 352 8.70 -25.35 0.69
N ILE A 353 8.78 -24.05 0.39
CA ILE A 353 8.81 -23.54 -0.98
C ILE A 353 10.24 -23.56 -1.52
N SER A 354 10.40 -23.73 -2.83
CA SER A 354 11.69 -23.66 -3.51
C SER A 354 11.90 -22.27 -4.12
N LEU A 355 13.11 -21.75 -4.01
CA LEU A 355 13.54 -20.50 -4.64
C LEU A 355 14.37 -20.79 -5.90
N ASN A 356 14.60 -19.78 -6.74
CA ASN A 356 15.30 -19.90 -8.03
C ASN A 356 16.74 -20.40 -7.90
N ASN A 357 17.42 -20.15 -6.79
CA ASN A 357 18.75 -20.67 -6.49
C ASN A 357 18.76 -22.12 -5.95
N ASN A 358 17.62 -22.82 -5.98
CA ASN A 358 17.38 -24.15 -5.41
C ASN A 358 17.44 -24.22 -3.87
N SER A 359 17.58 -23.09 -3.17
CA SER A 359 17.34 -23.04 -1.72
C SER A 359 15.84 -23.18 -1.42
N THR A 360 15.50 -23.36 -0.15
CA THR A 360 14.10 -23.50 0.28
C THR A 360 13.79 -22.58 1.44
N ARG A 361 12.51 -22.24 1.61
CA ARG A 361 12.00 -21.48 2.77
C ARG A 361 10.82 -22.20 3.41
N LYS A 362 10.82 -22.19 4.74
CA LYS A 362 9.63 -22.48 5.57
C LYS A 362 9.05 -21.19 6.13
N PHE A 363 9.96 -20.34 6.59
CA PHE A 363 9.77 -19.01 7.13
C PHE A 363 11.01 -18.21 6.71
N LEU A 364 11.01 -16.90 6.97
CA LEU A 364 12.10 -16.03 6.56
C LEU A 364 13.36 -16.26 7.37
N GLU A 365 14.49 -16.28 6.67
CA GLU A 365 15.84 -16.42 7.22
C GLU A 365 16.52 -15.06 7.34
N ASP A 366 17.56 -15.00 8.17
CA ASP A 366 18.28 -13.75 8.39
C ASP A 366 18.96 -13.28 7.10
N GLY A 367 18.69 -12.03 6.71
CA GLY A 367 19.21 -11.38 5.53
C GLY A 367 18.37 -11.57 4.26
N ASP A 368 17.24 -12.27 4.34
CA ASP A 368 16.24 -12.30 3.28
C ASP A 368 15.64 -10.89 3.06
N GLU A 369 15.48 -10.54 1.78
CA GLU A 369 14.75 -9.38 1.26
C GLU A 369 13.36 -9.82 0.79
N VAL A 370 12.32 -9.01 1.04
CA VAL A 370 10.92 -9.32 0.64
C VAL A 370 10.24 -8.16 -0.13
N VAL A 371 9.94 -8.34 -1.43
CA VAL A 371 9.44 -7.30 -2.36
C VAL A 371 7.96 -7.44 -2.38
N PHE A 372 7.26 -6.34 -2.15
CA PHE A 372 5.84 -6.29 -2.47
C PHE A 372 5.68 -5.44 -3.71
N THR A 373 4.93 -5.98 -4.67
CA THR A 373 4.66 -5.34 -5.95
C THR A 373 3.16 -5.40 -6.22
N GLY A 374 2.49 -4.26 -6.25
CA GLY A 374 1.11 -4.13 -6.78
C GLY A 374 1.13 -3.76 -8.26
N PHE A 375 -0.01 -3.78 -8.95
CA PHE A 375 -0.26 -3.04 -10.19
C PHE A 375 -1.67 -3.24 -10.74
N CYS A 376 -2.12 -2.29 -11.55
CA CYS A 376 -3.34 -2.41 -12.34
C CYS A 376 -3.00 -2.57 -13.83
N LYS A 377 -3.78 -3.38 -14.57
CA LYS A 377 -3.61 -3.58 -16.02
C LYS A 377 -4.88 -3.20 -16.76
N LEU A 378 -4.78 -2.18 -17.63
CA LEU A 378 -5.84 -1.84 -18.56
C LEU A 378 -5.63 -2.60 -19.88
N ILE A 379 -6.58 -3.46 -20.27
CA ILE A 379 -6.56 -4.13 -21.58
C ILE A 379 -7.50 -3.35 -22.51
N LEU A 380 -6.96 -2.42 -23.29
CA LEU A 380 -7.71 -1.77 -24.37
C LEU A 380 -7.60 -2.60 -25.66
N ASN A 381 -8.73 -2.82 -26.35
CA ASN A 381 -8.75 -3.47 -27.66
C ASN A 381 -7.84 -2.73 -28.65
N GLN A 382 -7.10 -3.50 -29.46
CA GLN A 382 -6.11 -3.08 -30.48
C GLN A 382 -6.35 -1.68 -31.06
N ILE A 383 -5.76 -0.65 -30.43
CA ILE A 383 -5.13 0.56 -30.99
C ILE A 383 -4.51 1.26 -29.77
N ALA A 384 -3.18 1.22 -29.70
CA ALA A 384 -2.28 1.89 -28.74
C ALA A 384 -2.30 1.44 -27.26
N GLY A 385 -1.16 0.89 -26.83
CA GLY A 385 -0.72 0.92 -25.42
C GLY A 385 -1.12 -0.28 -24.57
N LYS A 386 -0.18 -1.21 -24.35
CA LYS A 386 -0.25 -2.18 -23.26
C LYS A 386 0.17 -1.46 -21.98
N TRP A 387 -0.57 -1.62 -20.90
CA TRP A 387 -0.16 -1.13 -19.58
C TRP A 387 0.40 -2.31 -18.78
N LEU A 388 1.72 -2.36 -18.65
CA LEU A 388 2.41 -3.09 -17.59
C LEU A 388 2.86 -2.03 -16.61
N GLN A 389 2.15 -1.90 -15.49
CA GLN A 389 2.76 -1.32 -14.32
C GLN A 389 3.34 -2.52 -13.57
N ASP A 390 4.61 -2.48 -13.21
CA ASP A 390 5.05 -3.20 -12.01
C ASP A 390 4.91 -2.18 -10.84
N TRP A 391 5.08 -2.55 -9.58
CA TRP A 391 5.26 -1.60 -8.47
C TRP A 391 6.40 -2.12 -7.60
N VAL A 392 7.62 -2.12 -8.11
CA VAL A 392 8.76 -2.64 -7.35
C VAL A 392 9.18 -1.64 -6.28
N TRP A 393 9.03 -2.00 -5.00
CA TRP A 393 9.90 -1.47 -3.94
C TRP A 393 10.28 -2.57 -2.94
N GLU A 394 11.55 -2.95 -2.96
CA GLU A 394 12.21 -3.84 -2.00
C GLU A 394 13.49 -3.14 -1.52
N VAL A 395 13.72 -3.09 -0.20
CA VAL A 395 14.88 -3.70 0.45
C VAL A 395 14.52 -3.95 1.91
N PHE A 396 14.51 -5.20 2.34
CA PHE A 396 14.60 -5.55 3.76
C PHE A 396 15.84 -6.39 3.93
N ARG A 397 16.82 -5.91 4.71
CA ARG A 397 17.93 -6.75 5.13
C ARG A 397 17.85 -6.87 6.63
N GLU A 398 17.88 -8.09 7.15
CA GLU A 398 18.32 -8.26 8.52
C GLU A 398 19.82 -7.88 8.59
N GLY A 399 20.12 -6.76 9.24
CA GLY A 399 21.47 -6.20 9.29
C GLY A 399 22.20 -6.47 10.61
N GLY A 400 23.32 -7.20 10.54
CA GLY A 400 24.47 -6.99 11.42
C GLY A 400 25.23 -5.73 11.00
N SER A 401 25.85 -5.02 11.95
CA SER A 401 26.44 -3.68 11.74
C SER A 401 27.36 -3.58 10.52
N SER A 402 27.00 -2.76 9.54
CA SER A 402 27.92 -2.29 8.49
C SER A 402 27.60 -0.85 8.10
N SER A 403 28.61 0.00 8.21
CA SER A 403 28.57 1.46 8.13
C SER A 403 28.67 2.01 6.71
N THR A 404 27.95 1.43 5.74
CA THR A 404 28.04 1.89 4.34
C THR A 404 26.76 2.58 3.92
N LEU A 405 26.89 3.85 3.49
CA LEU A 405 25.83 4.70 2.96
C LEU A 405 24.94 3.94 1.94
N LYS A 406 23.66 3.83 2.28
CA LYS A 406 22.61 3.15 1.52
C LYS A 406 22.32 3.94 0.23
N LYS A 407 22.42 3.29 -0.94
CA LYS A 407 21.84 3.79 -2.19
C LYS A 407 20.47 3.16 -2.35
N GLN A 408 19.43 3.98 -2.57
CA GLN A 408 18.16 3.50 -3.10
C GLN A 408 18.45 2.93 -4.50
N HIS A 409 18.28 1.62 -4.66
CA HIS A 409 18.37 0.98 -5.96
C HIS A 409 16.99 1.07 -6.62
N ILE A 410 16.83 2.04 -7.52
CA ILE A 410 15.77 1.98 -8.53
C ILE A 410 16.27 0.96 -9.57
N LEU A 411 15.65 -0.23 -9.59
CA LEU A 411 15.88 -1.18 -10.66
C LEU A 411 15.25 -0.59 -11.92
N SER A 412 16.07 0.03 -12.77
CA SER A 412 15.70 0.26 -14.16
C SER A 412 15.54 -1.10 -14.84
N SER A 413 14.36 -1.37 -15.38
CA SER A 413 14.10 -2.54 -16.22
C SER A 413 15.01 -2.50 -17.45
N SER A 414 16.13 -3.21 -17.38
CA SER A 414 16.86 -3.65 -18.58
C SER A 414 16.74 -5.17 -18.65
N LEU A 415 15.62 -5.65 -19.21
CA LEU A 415 15.51 -7.01 -19.70
C LEU A 415 15.57 -6.98 -21.22
N SER A 416 16.68 -7.51 -21.74
CA SER A 416 16.88 -7.86 -23.16
C SER A 416 16.06 -9.08 -23.57
#